data_AF-A0A2I4EQ35-F1
#
_entry.id   AF-A0A2I4EQ35-F1
#
_cell.length_a   1.000
_cell.length_b   1.000
_cell.length_c   1.000
_cell.angle_alpha   90.00
_cell.angle_beta   90.00
_cell.angle_gamma   90.00
#
_symmetry.space_group_name_H-M   'P 1'
#
loop_
_entity.id
_entity.type
_entity.pdbx_description
1 polymer ?
#
loop_
_entity_poly.entity_id
_entity_poly.type
_entity_poly.pdbx_seq_one_letter_code
_entity_poly.pdbx_strand_id
1 'polypeptide(L)'
;MAGVMSAMSQGPSVFLLAGQSNMSGRGGVINDNKTNSLIWNGQVPPECSPNPNILTLDLDKTWKVAQEPLHHQIDRLKPCGIGPGMHFAHEILAKDPSFGAIGLVPCAIGGTKIAQWQKGTPLYNLLVVIASAEGNYMDAVRNAEMTIRLKNVQTVDAMGSTFIQDQKHLNSESQIRLGQKLAEKFSFLFFPLINR
;
A
#
# COMPACT_ATOMS: atom_id res chain seq x y z
N MET A 1 35.79 6.01 9.96
CA MET A 1 34.34 6.26 10.08
C MET A 1 33.83 7.03 8.85
N ALA A 2 33.75 6.38 7.70
CA ALA A 2 33.34 7.04 6.44
C ALA A 2 32.35 6.18 5.61
N GLY A 3 31.64 5.25 6.26
CA GLY A 3 30.82 4.24 5.56
C GLY A 3 29.31 4.41 5.68
N VAL A 4 28.79 5.44 6.37
CA VAL A 4 27.36 5.50 6.75
C VAL A 4 26.58 6.62 6.05
N MET A 5 27.23 7.50 5.28
CA MET A 5 26.58 8.66 4.65
C MET A 5 26.19 8.48 3.17
N SER A 6 26.42 7.32 2.55
CA SER A 6 26.28 7.18 1.09
C SER A 6 24.90 6.70 0.60
N ALA A 7 23.97 6.30 1.46
CA ALA A 7 22.68 5.73 1.02
C ALA A 7 21.52 6.75 0.93
N MET A 8 21.70 7.98 1.44
CA MET A 8 20.62 9.00 1.48
C MET A 8 20.58 9.94 0.26
N SER A 9 21.35 9.68 -0.79
CA SER A 9 21.41 10.56 -1.97
C SER A 9 20.26 10.34 -2.97
N GLN A 10 19.51 9.25 -2.86
CA GLN A 10 18.34 8.96 -3.69
C GLN A 10 17.13 8.82 -2.75
N GLY A 11 15.99 9.43 -3.10
CA GLY A 11 14.74 9.28 -2.34
C GLY A 11 14.25 7.83 -2.30
N PRO A 12 13.23 7.51 -1.49
CA PRO A 12 12.71 6.14 -1.41
C PRO A 12 12.14 5.68 -2.76
N SER A 13 12.20 4.37 -3.02
CA SER A 13 11.43 3.74 -4.09
C SER A 13 9.95 3.76 -3.72
N VAL A 14 9.13 4.45 -4.50
CA VAL A 14 7.75 4.80 -4.11
C VAL A 14 6.70 3.88 -4.73
N PHE A 15 5.77 3.43 -3.89
CA PHE A 15 4.64 2.57 -4.25
C PHE A 15 3.32 3.23 -3.87
N LEU A 16 2.44 3.41 -4.86
CA LEU A 16 1.08 3.92 -4.65
C LEU A 16 0.14 2.79 -4.22
N LEU A 17 -0.54 2.97 -3.09
CA LEU A 17 -1.49 2.02 -2.53
C LEU A 17 -2.93 2.53 -2.74
N ALA A 18 -3.46 2.33 -3.94
CA ALA A 18 -4.77 2.80 -4.38
C ALA A 18 -5.80 1.66 -4.48
N GLY A 19 -7.07 2.01 -4.33
CA GLY A 19 -8.18 1.06 -4.40
C GLY A 19 -9.24 1.32 -3.34
N GLN A 20 -9.87 0.24 -2.88
CA GLN A 20 -10.96 0.28 -1.90
C GLN A 20 -10.56 -0.34 -0.55
N SER A 21 -11.56 -0.75 0.25
CA SER A 21 -11.41 -1.16 1.65
C SER A 21 -10.40 -2.29 1.90
N ASN A 22 -10.25 -3.24 0.98
CA ASN A 22 -9.24 -4.31 1.12
C ASN A 22 -7.80 -3.81 0.90
N MET A 23 -7.59 -2.73 0.14
CA MET A 23 -6.28 -2.09 0.04
C MET A 23 -6.02 -1.17 1.23
N SER A 24 -7.01 -0.38 1.65
CA SER A 24 -6.87 0.49 2.83
C SER A 24 -6.76 -0.28 4.15
N GLY A 25 -7.09 -1.57 4.14
CA GLY A 25 -6.94 -2.46 5.28
C GLY A 25 -8.14 -2.48 6.22
N ARG A 26 -8.55 -3.70 6.59
CA ARG A 26 -9.61 -4.01 7.55
C ARG A 26 -9.28 -5.23 8.42
N GLY A 27 -8.09 -5.80 8.27
CA GLY A 27 -7.67 -6.95 9.07
C GLY A 27 -7.65 -6.57 10.55
N GLY A 28 -8.30 -7.36 11.39
CA GLY A 28 -8.43 -7.09 12.82
C GLY A 28 -9.50 -6.05 13.18
N VAL A 29 -10.27 -5.53 12.21
CA VAL A 29 -11.47 -4.74 12.52
C VAL A 29 -12.58 -5.66 13.01
N ILE A 30 -13.11 -5.36 14.19
CA ILE A 30 -14.12 -6.14 14.91
C ILE A 30 -15.30 -5.24 15.30
N ASN A 31 -16.46 -5.85 15.57
CA ASN A 31 -17.56 -5.14 16.23
C ASN A 31 -17.29 -5.11 17.74
N ASP A 32 -17.21 -3.92 18.32
CA ASP A 32 -17.15 -3.77 19.76
C ASP A 32 -18.52 -4.01 20.38
N ASN A 33 -18.65 -5.11 21.12
CA ASN A 33 -19.88 -5.49 21.80
C ASN A 33 -20.39 -4.43 22.80
N LYS A 34 -19.52 -3.53 23.29
CA LYS A 34 -19.92 -2.48 24.24
C LYS A 34 -20.56 -1.27 23.56
N THR A 35 -20.05 -0.89 22.40
CA THR A 35 -20.44 0.34 21.68
C THR A 35 -21.21 0.07 20.39
N ASN A 36 -21.35 -1.21 20.02
CA ASN A 36 -21.88 -1.68 18.73
C ASN A 36 -21.25 -0.95 17.53
N SER A 37 -19.99 -0.56 17.68
CA SER A 37 -19.22 0.20 16.71
C SER A 37 -18.04 -0.62 16.22
N LEU A 38 -17.67 -0.43 14.96
CA LEU A 38 -16.48 -1.05 14.42
C LEU A 38 -15.23 -0.41 15.05
N ILE A 39 -14.30 -1.24 15.51
CA ILE A 39 -12.99 -0.80 16.02
C ILE A 39 -11.90 -1.73 15.46
N TRP A 40 -10.68 -1.21 15.31
CA TRP A 40 -9.53 -2.06 15.07
C TRP A 40 -9.00 -2.62 16.39
N ASN A 41 -8.67 -3.91 16.42
CA ASN A 41 -8.20 -4.59 17.64
C ASN A 41 -6.77 -4.20 18.06
N GLY A 42 -6.07 -3.36 17.28
CA GLY A 42 -4.71 -2.89 17.57
C GLY A 42 -3.62 -3.93 17.40
N GLN A 43 -3.93 -5.12 16.88
CA GLN A 43 -2.96 -6.19 16.72
C GLN A 43 -2.20 -6.04 15.40
N VAL A 44 -0.89 -5.83 15.51
CA VAL A 44 0.04 -5.79 14.38
C VAL A 44 0.83 -7.10 14.35
N PRO A 45 0.65 -7.94 13.32
CA PRO A 45 1.48 -9.13 13.14
C PRO A 45 2.97 -8.76 12.97
N PRO A 46 3.92 -9.61 13.41
CA PRO A 46 5.35 -9.34 13.29
C PRO A 46 5.81 -8.99 11.88
N GLU A 47 5.20 -9.60 10.88
CA GLU A 47 5.49 -9.42 9.45
C GLU A 47 5.02 -8.05 8.92
N CYS A 48 4.22 -7.32 9.71
CA CYS A 48 3.79 -5.95 9.45
C CYS A 48 4.41 -4.94 10.44
N SER A 49 5.44 -5.35 11.20
CA SER A 49 6.08 -4.47 12.20
C SER A 49 6.75 -3.24 11.56
N PRO A 50 6.85 -2.10 12.27
CA PRO A 50 7.55 -0.92 11.74
C PRO A 50 9.03 -1.19 11.41
N ASN A 51 9.54 -0.61 10.34
CA ASN A 51 10.94 -0.74 9.90
C ASN A 51 11.46 0.63 9.42
N PRO A 52 12.66 1.08 9.84
CA PRO A 52 13.20 2.38 9.45
C PRO A 52 13.39 2.57 7.94
N ASN A 53 13.47 1.49 7.16
CA ASN A 53 13.56 1.52 5.69
C ASN A 53 12.20 1.46 5.00
N ILE A 54 11.10 1.38 5.75
CA ILE A 54 9.74 1.41 5.20
C ILE A 54 9.06 2.68 5.71
N LEU A 55 8.83 3.60 4.80
CA LEU A 55 8.31 4.92 5.06
C LEU A 55 6.88 5.04 4.54
N THR A 56 6.10 5.95 5.11
CA THR A 56 4.82 6.38 4.57
C THR A 56 4.76 7.89 4.46
N LEU A 57 4.07 8.37 3.42
CA LEU A 57 3.89 9.80 3.20
C LEU A 57 2.74 10.29 4.07
N ASP A 58 3.06 11.13 5.06
CA ASP A 58 2.06 11.79 5.91
C ASP A 58 1.41 12.97 5.15
N LEU A 59 0.29 13.47 5.65
CA LEU A 59 -0.50 14.55 5.09
C LEU A 59 0.26 15.88 5.02
N ASP A 60 1.28 16.06 5.85
CA ASP A 60 2.21 17.18 5.81
C ASP A 60 3.27 17.05 4.70
N LYS A 61 3.16 16.01 3.86
CA LYS A 61 4.10 15.64 2.79
C LYS A 61 5.50 15.29 3.29
N THR A 62 5.60 14.80 4.52
CA THR A 62 6.87 14.29 5.07
C THR A 62 6.86 12.77 5.13
N TRP A 63 8.04 12.19 4.95
CA TRP A 63 8.25 10.76 5.10
C TRP A 63 8.42 10.41 6.58
N LYS A 64 7.59 9.48 7.08
CA LYS A 64 7.66 8.94 8.44
C LYS A 64 7.76 7.43 8.38
N VAL A 65 8.32 6.81 9.43
CA VAL A 65 8.34 5.33 9.53
C VAL A 65 6.90 4.82 9.46
N ALA A 66 6.64 3.91 8.52
CA ALA A 66 5.32 3.37 8.27
C ALA A 66 4.82 2.53 9.45
N GLN A 67 3.54 2.69 9.80
CA GLN A 67 2.86 1.95 10.85
C GLN A 67 1.44 1.64 10.41
N GLU A 68 0.95 0.44 10.73
CA GLU A 68 -0.46 0.10 10.52
C GLU A 68 -1.37 0.84 11.52
N PRO A 69 -2.59 1.22 11.12
CA PRO A 69 -3.17 1.08 9.79
C PRO A 69 -2.67 2.15 8.82
N LEU A 70 -2.13 1.77 7.67
CA LEU A 70 -1.49 2.72 6.72
C LEU A 70 -2.44 3.84 6.23
N HIS A 71 -3.73 3.54 6.07
CA HIS A 71 -4.70 4.48 5.51
C HIS A 71 -5.52 5.24 6.56
N HIS A 72 -5.19 5.19 7.85
CA HIS A 72 -6.02 5.76 8.91
C HIS A 72 -6.29 7.27 8.76
N GLN A 73 -5.36 8.04 8.18
CA GLN A 73 -5.55 9.47 7.93
C GLN A 73 -6.21 9.77 6.58
N ILE A 74 -6.39 8.76 5.71
CA ILE A 74 -6.88 8.88 4.34
C ILE A 74 -8.31 8.35 4.25
N ASP A 75 -8.54 7.11 4.66
CA ASP A 75 -9.85 6.44 4.66
C ASP A 75 -10.56 6.63 6.01
N ARG A 76 -10.90 7.88 6.31
CA ARG A 76 -11.44 8.29 7.63
C ARG A 76 -12.90 7.89 7.88
N LEU A 77 -13.61 7.40 6.85
CA LEU A 77 -15.04 7.10 6.96
C LEU A 77 -15.32 5.84 7.78
N LYS A 78 -14.34 4.93 7.88
CA LYS A 78 -14.43 3.68 8.62
C LYS A 78 -13.09 3.36 9.27
N PRO A 79 -13.07 2.62 10.40
CA PRO A 79 -11.83 2.15 10.99
C PRO A 79 -11.00 1.36 9.96
N CYS A 80 -9.73 1.73 9.84
CA CYS A 80 -8.75 0.96 9.10
C CYS A 80 -8.09 -0.06 10.04
N GLY A 81 -7.62 -1.17 9.46
CA GLY A 81 -6.83 -2.19 10.14
C GLY A 81 -5.69 -2.64 9.24
N ILE A 82 -5.25 -3.88 9.39
CA ILE A 82 -4.16 -4.44 8.56
C ILE A 82 -4.56 -4.43 7.08
N GLY A 83 -3.69 -3.86 6.24
CA GLY A 83 -3.71 -3.95 4.79
C GLY A 83 -2.52 -4.77 4.26
N PRO A 84 -2.35 -4.87 2.94
CA PRO A 84 -1.26 -5.66 2.35
C PRO A 84 0.07 -4.89 2.25
N GLY A 85 0.06 -3.57 2.47
CA GLY A 85 1.18 -2.67 2.15
C GLY A 85 2.45 -2.90 2.97
N MET A 86 2.33 -3.07 4.29
CA MET A 86 3.49 -3.30 5.15
C MET A 86 4.19 -4.62 4.83
N HIS A 87 3.43 -5.72 4.73
CA HIS A 87 3.99 -7.02 4.40
C HIS A 87 4.62 -7.04 3.00
N PHE A 88 3.98 -6.38 2.03
CA PHE A 88 4.55 -6.20 0.70
C PHE A 88 5.95 -5.56 0.76
N ALA A 89 6.10 -4.46 1.50
CA ALA A 89 7.38 -3.76 1.60
C ALA A 89 8.45 -4.60 2.32
N HIS A 90 8.09 -5.29 3.40
CA HIS A 90 9.00 -6.22 4.09
C HIS A 90 9.50 -7.33 3.17
N GLU A 91 8.61 -7.94 2.38
CA GLU A 91 8.97 -8.99 1.43
C GLU A 91 9.93 -8.50 0.34
N ILE A 92 9.77 -7.26 -0.15
CA ILE A 92 10.73 -6.67 -1.08
C ILE A 92 12.11 -6.53 -0.43
N LEU A 93 12.19 -5.97 0.77
CA LEU A 93 13.45 -5.78 1.50
C LEU A 93 14.09 -7.11 1.92
N ALA A 94 13.29 -8.13 2.23
CA ALA A 94 13.78 -9.47 2.56
C ALA A 94 14.41 -10.15 1.34
N LYS A 95 13.84 -9.93 0.14
CA LYS A 95 14.36 -10.48 -1.12
C LYS A 95 15.58 -9.74 -1.63
N ASP A 96 15.60 -8.43 -1.48
CA ASP A 96 16.73 -7.58 -1.84
C ASP A 96 16.98 -6.52 -0.76
N PRO A 97 17.86 -6.80 0.23
CA PRO A 97 18.22 -5.85 1.26
C PRO A 97 18.90 -4.58 0.72
N SER A 98 19.38 -4.61 -0.53
CA SER A 98 20.02 -3.47 -1.19
C SER A 98 19.04 -2.59 -1.97
N PHE A 99 17.74 -2.94 -2.01
CA PHE A 99 16.69 -2.21 -2.71
C PHE A 99 16.54 -0.74 -2.25
N GLY A 100 17.03 -0.42 -1.05
CA GLY A 100 16.95 0.90 -0.45
C GLY A 100 15.64 1.15 0.28
N ALA A 101 15.40 2.40 0.68
CA ALA A 101 14.17 2.76 1.40
C ALA A 101 12.94 2.61 0.49
N ILE A 102 11.84 2.11 1.05
CA ILE A 102 10.55 1.96 0.38
C ILE A 102 9.59 3.03 0.90
N GLY A 103 8.95 3.76 0.01
CA GLY A 103 7.94 4.76 0.32
C GLY A 103 6.55 4.26 -0.02
N LEU A 104 5.70 4.07 0.99
CA LEU A 104 4.31 3.67 0.84
C LEU A 104 3.38 4.87 0.85
N VAL A 105 2.62 5.05 -0.23
CA VAL A 105 1.74 6.20 -0.41
C VAL A 105 0.28 5.74 -0.36
N PRO A 106 -0.41 5.91 0.78
CA PRO A 106 -1.79 5.48 0.95
C PRO A 106 -2.77 6.37 0.18
N CYS A 107 -3.49 5.80 -0.77
CA CYS A 107 -4.51 6.51 -1.57
C CYS A 107 -5.89 5.85 -1.52
N ALA A 108 -6.01 4.62 -1.03
CA ALA A 108 -7.25 3.85 -1.06
C ALA A 108 -8.35 4.42 -0.15
N ILE A 109 -9.61 4.33 -0.60
CA ILE A 109 -10.80 4.81 0.13
C ILE A 109 -11.88 3.71 0.12
N GLY A 110 -12.38 3.34 1.29
CA GLY A 110 -13.37 2.28 1.43
C GLY A 110 -14.71 2.60 0.80
N GLY A 111 -15.33 1.60 0.14
CA GLY A 111 -16.70 1.71 -0.39
C GLY A 111 -16.84 2.46 -1.72
N THR A 112 -15.74 2.86 -2.34
CA THR A 112 -15.75 3.54 -3.65
C THR A 112 -15.93 2.55 -4.80
N LYS A 113 -16.66 2.95 -5.83
CA LYS A 113 -16.79 2.23 -7.11
C LYS A 113 -15.75 2.74 -8.11
N ILE A 114 -15.39 1.93 -9.10
CA ILE A 114 -14.44 2.32 -10.16
C ILE A 114 -14.85 3.61 -10.92
N ALA A 115 -16.15 3.85 -11.09
CA ALA A 115 -16.66 5.09 -11.69
C ALA A 115 -16.24 6.36 -10.92
N GLN A 116 -16.00 6.24 -9.61
CA GLN A 116 -15.53 7.35 -8.77
C GLN A 116 -14.02 7.59 -8.91
N TRP A 117 -13.28 6.69 -9.57
CA TRP A 117 -11.84 6.79 -9.85
C TRP A 117 -11.54 7.23 -11.29
N GLN A 118 -12.56 7.58 -12.07
CA GLN A 118 -12.38 8.09 -13.43
C GLN A 118 -11.58 9.39 -13.44
N LYS A 119 -10.83 9.62 -14.52
CA LYS A 119 -10.05 10.85 -14.71
C LYS A 119 -10.91 12.10 -14.47
N GLY A 120 -10.40 13.01 -13.64
CA GLY A 120 -11.07 14.27 -13.31
C GLY A 120 -12.00 14.20 -12.10
N THR A 121 -12.29 13.01 -11.55
CA THR A 121 -13.02 12.91 -10.29
C THR A 121 -12.13 13.33 -9.10
N PRO A 122 -12.74 13.67 -7.94
CA PRO A 122 -11.97 14.01 -6.74
C PRO A 122 -10.97 12.93 -6.31
N LEU A 123 -11.32 11.63 -6.41
CA LEU A 123 -10.44 10.54 -6.01
C LEU A 123 -9.26 10.36 -6.97
N TYR A 124 -9.51 10.47 -8.28
CA TYR A 124 -8.43 10.45 -9.27
C TYR A 124 -7.49 11.63 -9.07
N ASN A 125 -8.04 12.84 -8.90
CA ASN A 125 -7.23 14.04 -8.69
C ASN A 125 -6.42 13.96 -7.39
N LEU A 126 -7.00 13.42 -6.31
CA LEU A 126 -6.29 13.17 -5.06
C LEU A 126 -5.11 12.21 -5.30
N LEU A 127 -5.34 11.08 -5.99
CA LEU A 127 -4.28 10.14 -6.34
C LEU A 127 -3.17 10.81 -7.16
N VAL A 128 -3.53 11.61 -8.16
CA VAL A 128 -2.55 12.34 -8.98
C VAL A 128 -1.78 13.36 -8.15
N VAL A 129 -2.45 14.15 -7.30
CA VAL A 129 -1.80 15.16 -6.44
C VAL A 129 -0.82 14.51 -5.47
N ILE A 130 -1.22 13.40 -4.83
CA ILE A 130 -0.35 12.68 -3.90
C ILE A 130 0.83 12.06 -4.67
N ALA A 131 0.59 11.40 -5.80
CA ALA A 131 1.64 10.82 -6.63
C ALA A 131 2.58 11.88 -7.25
N SER A 132 2.10 13.10 -7.47
CA SER A 132 2.86 14.18 -8.09
C SER A 132 3.56 15.08 -7.06
N ALA A 133 3.31 14.89 -5.76
CA ALA A 133 3.98 15.64 -4.70
C ALA A 133 5.51 15.40 -4.66
N GLU A 134 6.01 14.39 -5.37
CA GLU A 134 7.44 14.06 -5.47
C GLU A 134 8.13 14.48 -6.78
N GLY A 135 7.43 15.20 -7.67
CA GLY A 135 8.03 15.72 -8.91
C GLY A 135 8.24 14.66 -10.00
N ASN A 136 8.04 15.09 -11.25
CA ASN A 136 8.23 14.37 -12.53
C ASN A 136 7.30 13.19 -12.92
N TYR A 137 6.36 12.71 -12.11
CA TYR A 137 5.52 11.55 -12.50
C TYR A 137 4.20 11.86 -13.23
N MET A 138 3.95 13.13 -13.58
CA MET A 138 2.69 13.58 -14.21
C MET A 138 2.39 12.89 -15.57
N ASP A 139 3.42 12.54 -16.35
CA ASP A 139 3.24 11.95 -17.68
C ASP A 139 3.02 10.43 -17.63
N ALA A 140 3.57 9.74 -16.62
CA ALA A 140 3.36 8.31 -16.40
C ALA A 140 1.93 8.00 -15.97
N VAL A 141 1.35 8.85 -15.10
CA VAL A 141 -0.04 8.74 -14.63
C VAL A 141 -1.05 9.12 -15.72
N ARG A 142 -0.66 9.98 -16.67
CA ARG A 142 -1.52 10.44 -17.78
C ARG A 142 -1.70 9.44 -18.93
N ASN A 143 -0.75 8.53 -19.13
CA ASN A 143 -0.69 7.64 -20.31
C ASN A 143 -1.21 6.22 -20.07
N ALA A 144 -1.62 5.87 -18.85
CA ALA A 144 -2.20 4.58 -18.56
C ALA A 144 -3.70 4.59 -18.92
N GLU A 145 -4.03 4.35 -20.20
CA GLU A 145 -5.17 3.53 -20.65
C GLU A 145 -5.45 3.66 -22.17
N MET A 146 -5.41 2.53 -22.90
CA MET A 146 -6.53 1.99 -23.71
C MET A 146 -6.13 0.66 -24.39
N THR A 147 -6.97 -0.37 -24.21
CA THR A 147 -6.90 -1.76 -24.75
C THR A 147 -5.95 -2.73 -24.00
N ILE A 148 -6.47 -3.57 -23.09
CA ILE A 148 -5.62 -4.26 -22.09
C ILE A 148 -5.13 -5.65 -22.56
N ARG A 149 -4.00 -5.62 -23.30
CA ARG A 149 -2.77 -6.31 -22.89
C ARG A 149 -1.73 -5.21 -22.61
N LEU A 150 -1.84 -4.56 -21.45
CA LEU A 150 -0.89 -3.52 -21.07
C LEU A 150 0.45 -4.15 -20.69
N LYS A 151 1.51 -3.79 -21.41
CA LYS A 151 2.89 -4.13 -21.03
C LYS A 151 3.13 -3.60 -19.62
N ASN A 152 3.61 -4.46 -18.72
CA ASN A 152 3.87 -4.16 -17.29
C ASN A 152 2.64 -4.04 -16.36
N VAL A 153 1.44 -4.45 -16.80
CA VAL A 153 0.30 -4.65 -15.88
C VAL A 153 0.11 -6.13 -15.61
N GLN A 154 -0.05 -6.47 -14.33
CA GLN A 154 -0.19 -7.85 -13.89
C GLN A 154 -1.25 -7.96 -12.81
N THR A 155 -1.91 -9.11 -12.78
CA THR A 155 -2.91 -9.45 -11.78
C THR A 155 -2.32 -10.40 -10.75
N VAL A 156 -2.77 -10.25 -9.51
CA VAL A 156 -2.53 -11.18 -8.42
C VAL A 156 -3.89 -11.63 -7.92
N ASP A 157 -4.09 -12.94 -7.81
CA ASP A 157 -5.34 -13.52 -7.34
C ASP A 157 -5.36 -13.63 -5.80
N ALA A 158 -6.45 -13.13 -5.20
CA ALA A 158 -6.74 -13.24 -3.78
C ALA A 158 -7.50 -14.53 -3.41
N MET A 159 -7.67 -15.49 -4.33
CA MET A 159 -8.32 -16.78 -4.07
C MET A 159 -7.66 -17.53 -2.89
N GLY A 160 -8.51 -18.21 -2.11
CA GLY A 160 -8.13 -18.90 -0.87
C GLY A 160 -7.96 -17.99 0.34
N SER A 161 -8.39 -16.72 0.23
CA SER A 161 -8.43 -15.80 1.36
C SER A 161 -9.59 -16.10 2.30
N THR A 162 -9.36 -15.78 3.58
CA THR A 162 -10.34 -15.76 4.65
C THR A 162 -10.72 -14.32 5.00
N PHE A 163 -11.93 -14.16 5.53
CA PHE A 163 -12.55 -12.86 5.77
C PHE A 163 -12.74 -12.63 7.27
N ILE A 164 -12.86 -11.36 7.66
CA ILE A 164 -13.40 -11.01 8.97
C ILE A 164 -14.90 -11.39 9.03
N GLN A 165 -15.53 -11.14 10.18
CA GLN A 165 -16.91 -11.58 10.45
C GLN A 165 -17.93 -11.16 9.38
N ASP A 166 -17.71 -10.04 8.69
CA ASP A 166 -18.62 -9.52 7.66
C ASP A 166 -18.59 -10.26 6.32
N GLN A 167 -17.75 -11.30 6.18
CA GLN A 167 -17.61 -12.12 4.96
C GLN A 167 -17.25 -11.33 3.69
N LYS A 168 -16.72 -10.11 3.85
CA LYS A 168 -16.40 -9.21 2.74
C LYS A 168 -14.96 -8.74 2.78
N HIS A 169 -14.47 -8.37 3.96
CA HIS A 169 -13.12 -7.84 4.09
C HIS A 169 -12.12 -8.89 4.55
N LEU A 170 -10.92 -8.85 3.98
CA LEU A 170 -9.85 -9.78 4.31
C LEU A 170 -9.46 -9.66 5.79
N ASN A 171 -9.22 -10.78 6.45
CA ASN A 171 -8.61 -10.79 7.78
C ASN A 171 -7.10 -10.51 7.71
N SER A 172 -6.43 -10.30 8.85
CA SER A 172 -5.01 -9.93 8.88
C SER A 172 -4.10 -10.96 8.21
N GLU A 173 -4.33 -12.25 8.40
CA GLU A 173 -3.56 -13.33 7.77
C GLU A 173 -3.70 -13.32 6.24
N SER A 174 -4.91 -13.07 5.73
CA SER A 174 -5.15 -12.99 4.29
C SER A 174 -4.53 -11.73 3.68
N GLN A 175 -4.47 -10.63 4.43
CA GLN A 175 -3.77 -9.42 4.02
C GLN A 175 -2.26 -9.63 3.92
N ILE A 176 -1.68 -10.34 4.88
CA ILE A 176 -0.28 -10.80 4.83
C ILE A 176 -0.03 -11.64 3.58
N ARG A 177 -0.85 -12.67 3.35
CA ARG A 177 -0.74 -13.53 2.17
C ARG A 177 -0.87 -12.73 0.87
N LEU A 178 -1.75 -11.75 0.82
CA LEU A 178 -1.90 -10.88 -0.35
C LEU A 178 -0.65 -10.01 -0.55
N GLY A 179 -0.11 -9.41 0.52
CA GLY A 179 1.14 -8.64 0.49
C GLY A 179 2.32 -9.46 -0.05
N GLN A 180 2.46 -10.71 0.41
CA GLN A 180 3.46 -11.65 -0.10
C GLN A 180 3.29 -11.91 -1.59
N LYS A 181 2.08 -12.25 -2.06
CA LYS A 181 1.83 -12.51 -3.48
C LYS A 181 2.11 -11.28 -4.36
N LEU A 182 1.79 -10.08 -3.87
CA LEU A 182 2.11 -8.82 -4.56
C LEU A 182 3.63 -8.62 -4.68
N ALA A 183 4.37 -8.87 -3.60
CA ALA A 183 5.83 -8.72 -3.58
C ALA A 183 6.52 -9.74 -4.48
N GLU A 184 6.09 -11.01 -4.43
CA GLU A 184 6.53 -12.06 -5.35
C GLU A 184 6.36 -11.67 -6.81
N LYS A 185 5.17 -11.16 -7.17
CA LYS A 185 4.89 -10.74 -8.54
C LYS A 185 5.76 -9.56 -8.94
N PHE A 186 5.92 -8.57 -8.07
CA PHE A 186 6.77 -7.40 -8.33
C PHE A 186 8.23 -7.81 -8.52
N SER A 187 8.82 -8.55 -7.58
CA SER A 187 10.22 -8.97 -7.65
C SER A 187 10.51 -9.77 -8.91
N PHE A 188 9.63 -10.71 -9.28
CA PHE A 188 9.80 -11.53 -10.49
C PHE A 188 9.93 -10.69 -11.77
N LEU A 189 9.20 -9.58 -11.85
CA LEU A 189 9.10 -8.78 -13.07
C LEU A 189 10.12 -7.65 -13.11
N PHE A 190 10.33 -6.99 -11.97
CA PHE A 190 11.03 -5.71 -11.94
C PHE A 190 12.45 -5.81 -11.43
N PHE A 191 12.80 -6.78 -10.59
CA PHE A 191 14.21 -6.94 -10.15
C PHE A 191 15.17 -7.18 -11.34
N PRO A 192 14.84 -8.00 -12.35
CA PRO A 192 15.71 -8.17 -13.52
C PRO A 192 15.83 -6.93 -14.42
N LEU A 193 14.98 -5.92 -14.22
CA LEU A 193 14.97 -4.66 -14.96
C LEU A 193 15.68 -3.54 -14.18
N ILE A 194 15.61 -3.57 -12.85
CA ILE A 194 16.20 -2.56 -11.96
C ILE A 194 17.69 -2.86 -11.70
N ASN A 195 18.08 -4.12 -11.61
CA ASN A 195 19.45 -4.55 -11.29
C ASN A 195 20.35 -4.72 -12.54
N ARG A 196 20.08 -4.01 -13.64
CA ARG A 196 20.89 -4.00 -14.87
C ARG A 196 21.70 -2.73 -15.02
#